data_AF-A0A971L093-F1
#
_entry.id   AF-A0A971L093-F1
#
_cell.length_a   1.000
_cell.length_b   1.000
_cell.length_c   1.000
_cell.angle_alpha   90.00
_cell.angle_beta   90.00
_cell.angle_gamma   90.00
#
_symmetry.space_group_name_H-M   'P 1'
#
loop_
_entity.id
_entity.type
_entity.pdbx_description
1 polymer ?
#
loop_
_entity_poly.entity_id
_entity_poly.type
_entity_poly.pdbx_seq_one_letter_code
_entity_poly.pdbx_strand_id
1 'polypeptide(L)'
;MISKEEYYKDIVLVNRAILSDPENLKCPCPKVKCEWHGKCRECVALHRYYKDHVPNCFQQYINDKIKAIARIGELEVTEKEKTPPEYWDYVREQDNKQKANDK
;
A
#
# COMPACT_ATOMS: atom_id res chain seq x y z
N MET A 1 15.95 18.21 21.15
CA MET A 1 14.48 18.07 21.10
C MET A 1 13.95 19.29 20.38
N ILE A 2 12.96 19.15 19.51
CA ILE A 2 12.34 20.30 18.85
C ILE A 2 11.36 20.96 19.83
N SER A 3 11.22 22.28 19.77
CA SER A 3 10.22 23.03 20.56
C SER A 3 8.79 22.72 20.10
N LYS A 4 7.80 23.08 20.92
CA LYS A 4 6.38 22.92 20.55
C LYS A 4 6.04 23.81 19.36
N GLU A 5 6.64 24.98 19.32
CA GLU A 5 6.48 25.98 18.26
C GLU A 5 7.04 25.47 16.93
N GLU A 6 8.24 24.87 16.94
CA GLU A 6 8.83 24.21 15.76
C GLU A 6 8.02 22.99 15.32
N TYR A 7 7.59 22.13 16.25
CA TYR A 7 6.73 20.97 15.90
C TYR A 7 5.45 21.41 15.19
N TYR A 8 4.80 22.46 15.67
CA TYR A 8 3.60 22.96 15.03
C TYR A 8 3.89 23.51 13.63
N LYS A 9 4.91 24.36 13.49
CA LYS A 9 5.22 25.04 12.22
C LYS A 9 5.80 24.09 11.18
N ASP A 10 6.77 23.28 11.56
CA ASP A 10 7.60 22.54 10.61
C ASP A 10 7.06 21.14 10.33
N ILE A 11 6.24 20.58 11.23
CA ILE A 11 5.66 19.25 11.08
C ILE A 11 4.16 19.32 10.84
N VAL A 12 3.40 19.93 11.76
CA VAL A 12 1.93 19.86 11.70
C VAL A 12 1.37 20.65 10.52
N LEU A 13 1.82 21.89 10.30
CA LEU A 13 1.34 22.70 9.18
C LEU A 13 1.76 22.09 7.83
N VAL A 14 2.98 21.57 7.73
CA VAL A 14 3.47 20.88 6.52
C VAL A 14 2.66 19.63 6.22
N ASN A 15 2.42 18.77 7.22
CA ASN A 15 1.59 17.57 7.05
C ASN A 15 0.17 17.92 6.60
N ARG A 16 -0.43 18.98 7.18
CA ARG A 16 -1.76 19.44 6.77
C ARG A 16 -1.77 19.95 5.33
N ALA A 17 -0.74 20.68 4.91
CA ALA A 17 -0.60 21.14 3.53
C ALA A 17 -0.48 19.95 2.56
N ILE A 18 0.34 18.95 2.87
CA ILE A 18 0.46 17.72 2.07
C ILE A 18 -0.89 17.01 1.96
N LEU A 19 -1.60 16.85 3.08
CA LEU A 19 -2.90 16.16 3.13
C LEU A 19 -4.05 16.98 2.52
N SER A 20 -3.85 18.28 2.28
CA SER A 20 -4.86 19.13 1.64
C SER A 20 -4.92 18.94 0.12
N ASP A 21 -3.89 18.35 -0.48
CA ASP A 21 -3.86 17.99 -1.89
C ASP A 21 -4.49 16.59 -2.10
N PRO A 22 -5.63 16.49 -2.82
CA PRO A 22 -6.28 15.20 -3.11
C PRO A 22 -5.40 14.21 -3.88
N GLU A 23 -4.43 14.68 -4.67
CA GLU A 23 -3.50 13.79 -5.38
C GLU A 23 -2.67 12.94 -4.41
N ASN A 24 -2.25 13.53 -3.28
CA ASN A 24 -1.52 12.83 -2.22
C ASN A 24 -2.38 11.79 -1.48
N LEU A 25 -3.71 11.83 -1.66
CA LEU A 25 -4.64 10.89 -1.02
C LEU A 25 -5.01 9.70 -1.92
N LYS A 26 -4.61 9.72 -3.20
CA LYS A 26 -4.85 8.61 -4.13
C LYS A 26 -4.03 7.39 -3.72
N CYS A 27 -4.63 6.20 -3.87
CA CYS A 27 -3.93 4.95 -3.59
C CYS A 27 -2.89 4.69 -4.69
N PRO A 28 -1.58 4.65 -4.40
CA PRO A 28 -0.55 4.41 -5.41
C PRO A 28 -0.36 2.91 -5.72
N CYS A 29 -1.23 2.03 -5.21
CA CYS A 29 -1.07 0.59 -5.34
C CYS A 29 -1.14 0.17 -6.83
N PRO A 30 -0.16 -0.59 -7.34
CA PRO A 30 -0.22 -1.07 -8.72
C PRO A 30 -1.29 -2.15 -8.94
N LYS A 31 -1.83 -2.77 -7.86
CA LYS A 31 -2.87 -3.81 -7.96
C LYS A 31 -4.27 -3.19 -8.12
N VAL A 32 -4.55 -2.58 -9.28
CA VAL A 32 -5.80 -1.84 -9.54
C VAL A 32 -7.06 -2.72 -9.60
N LYS A 33 -6.95 -4.01 -9.95
CA LYS A 33 -8.10 -4.96 -9.95
C LYS A 33 -8.44 -5.53 -8.57
N CYS A 34 -7.65 -5.22 -7.55
CA CYS A 34 -7.85 -5.67 -6.18
C CYS A 34 -9.12 -5.04 -5.59
N GLU A 35 -9.95 -5.84 -4.92
CA GLU A 35 -11.18 -5.36 -4.25
C GLU A 35 -10.92 -4.25 -3.22
N TRP A 36 -9.75 -4.27 -2.59
CA TRP A 36 -9.34 -3.29 -1.58
C TRP A 36 -8.53 -2.12 -2.16
N HIS A 37 -8.40 -2.02 -3.48
CA HIS A 37 -7.78 -0.85 -4.10
C HIS A 37 -8.56 0.42 -3.73
N GLY A 38 -7.87 1.47 -3.29
CA GLY A 38 -8.49 2.68 -2.75
C GLY A 38 -8.99 2.57 -1.30
N LYS A 39 -9.17 1.36 -0.77
CA LYS A 39 -9.63 1.09 0.61
C LYS A 39 -8.44 0.96 1.57
N CYS A 40 -7.68 2.06 1.72
CA CYS A 40 -6.39 2.06 2.42
C CYS A 40 -6.48 1.61 3.89
N ARG A 41 -7.57 1.94 4.60
CA ARG A 41 -7.74 1.57 6.03
C ARG A 41 -7.93 0.07 6.19
N GLU A 42 -8.76 -0.53 5.32
CA GLU A 42 -9.04 -1.96 5.25
C GLU A 42 -7.78 -2.73 4.86
N CYS A 43 -7.04 -2.24 3.85
CA CYS A 43 -5.77 -2.83 3.45
C CYS A 43 -4.77 -2.85 4.61
N VAL A 44 -4.61 -1.74 5.35
CA VAL A 44 -3.73 -1.69 6.53
C VAL A 44 -4.21 -2.64 7.64
N ALA A 45 -5.51 -2.76 7.86
CA ALA A 45 -6.06 -3.69 8.85
C ALA A 45 -5.71 -5.14 8.52
N LEU A 46 -5.91 -5.57 7.27
CA LEU A 46 -5.56 -6.91 6.79
C LEU A 46 -4.07 -7.20 6.97
N HIS A 47 -3.19 -6.32 6.48
CA HIS A 47 -1.73 -6.51 6.60
C HIS A 47 -1.25 -6.51 8.06
N ARG A 48 -1.85 -5.68 8.93
CA ARG A 48 -1.56 -5.66 10.37
C ARG A 48 -1.99 -6.95 11.07
N TYR A 49 -3.11 -7.54 10.67
CA TYR A 49 -3.60 -8.79 11.24
C TYR A 49 -2.68 -9.95 10.88
N TYR A 50 -2.38 -10.13 9.58
CA TYR A 50 -1.57 -11.25 9.11
C TYR A 50 -0.08 -11.12 9.46
N LYS A 51 0.45 -9.89 9.56
CA LYS A 51 1.86 -9.58 9.88
C LYS A 51 2.90 -10.25 8.95
N ASP A 52 2.48 -10.70 7.78
CA ASP A 52 3.34 -11.37 6.81
C ASP A 52 4.21 -10.36 6.05
N HIS A 53 3.56 -9.36 5.44
CA HIS A 53 4.24 -8.28 4.73
C HIS A 53 3.44 -6.98 4.74
N VAL A 54 4.09 -5.88 4.34
CA VAL A 54 3.44 -4.56 4.22
C VAL A 54 2.52 -4.48 2.98
N PRO A 55 1.57 -3.53 2.95
CA PRO A 55 0.81 -3.21 1.75
C PRO A 55 1.69 -2.88 0.54
N ASN A 56 1.22 -3.19 -0.68
CA ASN A 56 1.95 -2.91 -1.93
C ASN A 56 2.33 -1.43 -2.08
N CYS A 57 1.49 -0.50 -1.59
CA CYS A 57 1.80 0.94 -1.60
C CYS A 57 3.07 1.30 -0.82
N PHE A 58 3.44 0.52 0.20
CA PHE A 58 4.62 0.78 1.03
C PHE A 58 5.83 -0.05 0.61
N GLN A 59 5.64 -1.09 -0.22
CA GLN A 59 6.72 -1.94 -0.67
C GLN A 59 7.77 -1.15 -1.44
N GLN A 60 7.40 -0.20 -2.31
CA GLN A 60 8.36 0.57 -3.10
C GLN A 60 9.38 1.30 -2.20
N TYR A 61 8.91 2.07 -1.23
CA TYR A 61 9.78 2.80 -0.30
C TYR A 61 10.71 1.87 0.48
N ILE A 62 10.21 0.74 0.96
CA ILE A 62 11.00 -0.22 1.75
C ILE A 62 12.00 -0.97 0.86
N ASN A 63 11.57 -1.42 -0.32
CA ASN A 63 12.41 -2.14 -1.27
C ASN A 63 13.59 -1.28 -1.73
N ASP A 64 13.40 0.02 -1.93
CA ASP A 64 14.49 0.93 -2.29
C ASP A 64 15.57 1.00 -1.19
N LYS A 65 15.16 0.97 0.09
CA LYS A 65 16.11 0.89 1.22
C LYS A 65 16.79 -0.48 1.30
N ILE A 66 16.05 -1.57 1.11
CA ILE A 66 16.61 -2.93 1.11
C ILE A 66 17.65 -3.08 -0.02
N LYS A 67 17.32 -2.64 -1.24
CA LYS A 67 18.24 -2.62 -2.39
C LYS A 67 19.47 -1.78 -2.10
N ALA A 68 19.33 -0.63 -1.44
CA ALA A 68 20.48 0.18 -1.04
C ALA A 68 21.41 -0.55 -0.06
N ILE A 69 20.86 -1.26 0.93
CA ILE A 69 21.63 -2.07 1.89
C ILE A 69 22.33 -3.24 1.19
N ALA A 70 21.60 -3.99 0.36
CA ALA A 70 22.12 -5.16 -0.34
C ALA A 70 23.34 -4.84 -1.21
N ARG A 71 23.32 -3.70 -1.89
CA ARG A 71 24.43 -3.22 -2.73
C ARG A 71 25.74 -3.01 -1.96
N ILE A 72 25.69 -2.72 -0.66
CA ILE A 72 26.91 -2.56 0.17
C ILE A 72 27.68 -3.89 0.26
N GLY A 73 26.96 -5.02 0.26
CA GLY A 73 27.54 -6.36 0.27
C GLY A 73 27.66 -7.00 -1.11
N GLU A 74 27.57 -6.23 -2.20
CA GLU A 74 27.56 -6.73 -3.58
C GLU A 74 26.45 -7.76 -3.86
N LEU A 75 25.30 -7.64 -3.18
CA LEU A 75 24.16 -8.52 -3.35
C LEU A 75 23.12 -7.93 -4.31
N GLU A 76 22.48 -8.80 -5.08
CA GLU A 76 21.31 -8.47 -5.90
C GLU A 76 20.01 -8.87 -5.18
N VAL A 77 19.00 -8.00 -5.24
CA VAL A 77 17.67 -8.25 -4.67
C VAL A 77 16.63 -8.02 -5.75
N THR A 78 15.81 -9.04 -5.99
CA THR A 78 14.71 -8.99 -6.96
C THR A 78 13.36 -9.01 -6.25
N GLU A 79 12.39 -8.30 -6.83
CA GLU A 79 11.03 -8.32 -6.31
C GLU A 79 10.35 -9.63 -6.70
N LYS A 80 9.58 -10.21 -5.78
CA LYS A 80 8.73 -11.37 -6.07
C LYS A 80 7.65 -10.98 -7.06
N GLU A 81 7.30 -11.92 -7.93
CA GLU A 81 6.16 -11.79 -8.83
C GLU A 81 4.87 -11.47 -8.05
N LYS A 82 4.11 -10.51 -8.56
CA LYS A 82 2.84 -10.07 -7.97
C LYS A 82 1.73 -11.04 -8.36
N THR A 83 0.71 -11.15 -7.50
CA THR A 83 -0.51 -11.92 -7.82
C THR A 83 -1.07 -11.50 -9.19
N PRO A 84 -1.29 -12.46 -10.11
CA PRO A 84 -1.80 -12.17 -11.43
C PRO A 84 -3.19 -11.50 -11.41
N PRO A 85 -3.49 -10.54 -12.30
CA PRO A 85 -4.79 -9.86 -12.35
C PRO A 85 -5.98 -10.79 -12.57
N GLU A 86 -5.77 -11.92 -13.23
CA GLU A 86 -6.79 -12.91 -13.60
C GLU A 86 -7.42 -13.55 -12.37
N TYR A 87 -6.70 -13.61 -11.25
CA TYR A 87 -7.22 -14.14 -9.99
C TYR A 87 -8.37 -13.27 -9.47
N TRP A 88 -8.27 -11.95 -9.65
CA TRP A 88 -9.35 -11.02 -9.30
C TRP A 88 -10.51 -11.09 -10.29
N ASP A 89 -10.25 -11.42 -11.55
CA ASP A 89 -11.31 -11.69 -12.53
C ASP A 89 -12.12 -12.92 -12.09
N TYR A 90 -11.43 -13.97 -11.66
CA TYR A 90 -12.06 -15.18 -11.11
C TYR A 90 -12.87 -14.92 -9.83
N VAL A 91 -12.35 -14.11 -8.89
CA VAL A 91 -13.10 -13.73 -7.68
C VAL A 91 -14.45 -13.08 -8.05
N ARG A 92 -14.44 -12.13 -8.98
CA ARG A 92 -15.69 -11.48 -9.45
C ARG A 92 -16.65 -12.46 -10.10
N GLU A 93 -16.14 -13.43 -10.86
CA GLU A 93 -16.96 -14.49 -11.45
C GLU A 93 -17.69 -15.30 -10.35
N GLN A 94 -16.97 -15.69 -9.30
CA GLN A 94 -17.55 -16.45 -8.18
C GLN A 94 -18.60 -15.63 -7.40
N ASP A 95 -18.31 -14.36 -7.11
CA ASP A 95 -19.26 -13.48 -6.43
C ASP A 95 -20.57 -13.33 -7.21
N ASN A 96 -20.49 -13.28 -8.54
CA ASN A 96 -21.66 -13.20 -9.40
C ASN A 96 -22.46 -14.51 -9.40
N LYS A 97 -21.79 -15.67 -9.41
CA LYS A 97 -22.45 -16.98 -9.29
C LYS A 97 -23.15 -17.14 -7.95
N GLN A 98 -22.49 -16.73 -6.86
CA GLN A 98 -23.07 -16.80 -5.52
C GLN A 98 -24.34 -15.94 -5.43
N LYS A 99 -24.30 -14.70 -5.90
CA LYS A 99 -25.47 -13.81 -5.94
C LYS A 99 -26.63 -14.33 -6.79
N ALA A 100 -26.34 -15.16 -7.80
CA ALA A 100 -27.37 -15.78 -8.62
C ALA A 100 -28.02 -16.98 -7.92
N ASN A 101 -27.27 -17.70 -7.07
CA ASN A 101 -27.77 -18.82 -6.29
C ASN A 101 -28.56 -18.37 -5.05
N ASP A 102 -28.28 -17.18 -4.52
CA ASP A 102 -28.94 -16.60 -3.35
C ASP A 102 -30.27 -15.87 -3.69
N LYS A 103 -30.71 -15.92 -4.95
CA LYS A 103 -31.98 -15.33 -5.46
C LYS A 103 -33.01 -16.41 -5.77
#